data_AF-A0A2H1YI49-F1
#
_entry.id   AF-A0A2H1YI49-F1
#
_cell.length_a   1.000
_cell.length_b   1.000
_cell.length_c   1.000
_cell.angle_alpha   90.00
_cell.angle_beta   90.00
_cell.angle_gamma   90.00
#
_symmetry.space_group_name_H-M   'P 1'
#
loop_
_entity.id
_entity.type
_entity.pdbx_description
1 polymer ?
#
loop_
_entity_poly.entity_id
_entity_poly.type
_entity_poly.pdbx_seq_one_letter_code
_entity_poly.pdbx_strand_id
1 'polypeptide(L)'
;MDYSIAEEAIKTARKIYYVDGIAKGYSRIGVTARYQQEYYKSIENHKNALNYFQKSTDTLAKVKCLNSLGVTYRKINLEKQAFKYYFEAYGLADKIKSDRSKSIALNGIGNVFSNINEHQKALYYFKEALKIEEKNNNERGIEYGLANIGESFI
;
A
#
# COMPACT_ATOMS: atom_id res chain seq x y z
N MET A 1 9.55 4.77 -18.16
CA MET A 1 10.34 5.52 -17.16
C MET A 1 11.45 4.58 -16.72
N ASP A 2 12.72 4.97 -16.83
CA ASP A 2 13.84 4.06 -16.55
C ASP A 2 14.07 3.86 -15.04
N TYR A 3 14.54 2.68 -14.66
CA TYR A 3 14.82 2.26 -13.28
C TYR A 3 16.25 2.64 -12.83
N SER A 4 17.12 3.03 -13.77
CA SER A 4 18.56 3.29 -13.56
C SER A 4 18.89 4.14 -12.32
N ILE A 5 18.21 5.27 -12.12
CA ILE A 5 18.46 6.16 -10.97
C ILE A 5 18.17 5.44 -9.64
N ALA A 6 17.11 4.64 -9.58
CA ALA A 6 16.77 3.89 -8.36
C ALA A 6 17.75 2.74 -8.12
N GLU A 7 18.22 2.07 -9.18
CA GLU A 7 19.24 1.03 -9.10
C GLU A 7 20.60 1.59 -8.65
N GLU A 8 21.01 2.75 -9.15
CA GLU A 8 22.21 3.43 -8.70
C GLU A 8 22.10 3.86 -7.23
N ALA A 9 20.94 4.37 -6.81
CA ALA A 9 20.69 4.69 -5.40
C ALA A 9 20.81 3.46 -4.49
N ILE A 10 20.28 2.30 -4.91
CA ILE A 10 20.44 1.04 -4.19
C ILE A 10 21.92 0.64 -4.11
N LYS A 11 22.65 0.72 -5.23
CA LYS A 11 24.08 0.38 -5.29
C LYS A 11 24.91 1.23 -4.33
N THR A 12 24.66 2.54 -4.29
CA THR A 12 25.33 3.46 -3.38
C THR A 12 24.96 3.18 -1.92
N ALA A 13 23.67 2.97 -1.63
CA ALA A 13 23.21 2.63 -0.28
C ALA A 13 23.83 1.31 0.24
N ARG A 14 24.03 0.31 -0.64
CA ARG A 14 24.72 -0.95 -0.30
C ARG A 14 26.17 -0.72 0.13
N LYS A 15 26.92 0.16 -0.54
CA LYS A 15 28.32 0.45 -0.21
C LYS A 15 28.49 1.03 1.19
N ILE A 16 27.51 1.79 1.66
CA ILE A 16 27.52 2.44 2.98
C ILE A 16 26.65 1.71 4.01
N TYR A 17 26.22 0.47 3.72
CA TYR A 17 25.36 -0.35 4.58
C TYR A 17 24.07 0.34 5.04
N TYR A 18 23.52 1.26 4.23
CA TYR A 18 22.34 2.03 4.57
C TYR A 18 21.04 1.27 4.23
N VAL A 19 20.55 0.49 5.19
CA VAL A 19 19.39 -0.40 5.05
C VAL A 19 18.14 0.34 4.55
N ASP A 20 17.81 1.50 5.12
CA ASP A 20 16.61 2.24 4.72
C ASP A 20 16.70 2.76 3.29
N GLY A 21 17.90 3.17 2.86
CA GLY A 21 18.15 3.63 1.49
C GLY A 21 17.91 2.51 0.48
N ILE A 22 18.41 1.31 0.78
CA ILE A 22 18.17 0.11 -0.04
C ILE A 22 16.67 -0.19 -0.12
N ALA A 23 15.96 -0.19 1.01
CA ALA A 23 14.53 -0.47 1.09
C ALA A 23 13.70 0.56 0.28
N LYS A 24 14.02 1.85 0.43
CA LYS A 24 13.36 2.95 -0.29
C LYS A 24 13.63 2.89 -1.79
N GLY A 25 14.84 2.52 -2.20
CA GLY A 25 15.18 2.30 -3.62
C GLY A 25 14.33 1.20 -4.25
N TYR A 26 14.26 0.03 -3.61
CA TYR A 26 13.40 -1.06 -4.09
C TYR A 26 11.92 -0.67 -4.13
N SER A 27 11.42 0.05 -3.12
CA SER A 27 10.04 0.53 -3.12
C SER A 27 9.74 1.50 -4.27
N ARG A 28 10.70 2.36 -4.65
CA ARG A 28 10.55 3.25 -5.81
C ARG A 28 10.46 2.47 -7.11
N ILE A 29 11.32 1.47 -7.31
CA ILE A 29 11.22 0.56 -8.48
C ILE A 29 9.85 -0.12 -8.50
N GLY A 30 9.39 -0.61 -7.35
CA GLY A 30 8.08 -1.26 -7.24
C GLY A 30 6.92 -0.36 -7.67
N VAL A 31 6.89 0.88 -7.17
CA VAL A 31 5.89 1.88 -7.56
C VAL A 31 5.96 2.18 -9.06
N THR A 32 7.17 2.42 -9.60
CA THR A 32 7.36 2.71 -11.03
C THR A 32 6.92 1.54 -11.91
N ALA A 33 7.29 0.31 -11.55
CA ALA A 33 6.89 -0.90 -12.26
C ALA A 33 5.36 -1.05 -12.28
N ARG A 34 4.68 -0.79 -11.15
CA ARG A 34 3.21 -0.80 -11.10
C ARG A 34 2.58 0.25 -12.02
N TYR A 35 3.14 1.46 -12.10
CA TYR A 35 2.65 2.48 -13.05
C TYR A 35 2.85 2.06 -14.51
N GLN A 36 3.87 1.25 -14.80
CA GLN A 36 4.12 0.65 -16.12
C GLN A 36 3.35 -0.66 -16.35
N GLN A 37 2.48 -1.04 -15.41
CA GLN A 37 1.72 -2.30 -15.44
C GLN A 37 2.61 -3.56 -15.40
N GLU A 38 3.88 -3.43 -15.04
CA GLU A 38 4.81 -4.53 -14.78
C GLU A 38 4.56 -5.11 -13.37
N TYR A 39 3.37 -5.67 -13.14
CA TYR A 39 2.90 -6.02 -11.79
C TYR A 39 3.78 -7.06 -11.08
N TYR A 40 4.32 -8.05 -11.78
CA TYR A 40 5.22 -9.04 -11.18
C TYR A 40 6.55 -8.42 -10.73
N LYS A 41 7.13 -7.52 -11.53
CA LYS A 41 8.34 -6.76 -11.15
C LYS A 41 8.05 -5.83 -9.97
N SER A 42 6.85 -5.22 -9.94
CA SER A 42 6.40 -4.44 -8.78
C SER A 42 6.37 -5.28 -7.50
N ILE A 43 5.76 -6.47 -7.55
CA ILE A 43 5.69 -7.40 -6.42
C ILE A 43 7.09 -7.79 -5.94
N GLU A 44 7.98 -8.18 -6.86
CA GLU A 44 9.34 -8.56 -6.53
C GLU A 44 10.09 -7.44 -5.81
N ASN A 45 10.05 -6.23 -6.36
CA ASN A 45 10.74 -5.08 -5.79
C ASN A 45 10.13 -4.64 -4.45
N HIS A 46 8.81 -4.66 -4.30
CA HIS A 46 8.21 -4.40 -3.00
C HIS A 46 8.49 -5.49 -1.97
N LYS A 47 8.62 -6.77 -2.36
CA LYS A 47 9.06 -7.83 -1.44
C LYS A 47 10.52 -7.64 -1.02
N ASN A 48 11.40 -7.27 -1.94
CA ASN A 48 12.78 -6.92 -1.63
C ASN A 48 12.83 -5.75 -0.65
N ALA A 49 12.07 -4.68 -0.90
CA ALA A 49 11.95 -3.56 0.03
C ALA A 49 11.46 -4.00 1.41
N LEU A 50 10.42 -4.83 1.48
CA LEU A 50 9.85 -5.33 2.73
C LEU A 50 10.87 -6.12 3.57
N ASN A 51 11.71 -6.95 2.94
CA ASN A 51 12.78 -7.68 3.61
C ASN A 51 13.81 -6.74 4.27
N TYR A 52 14.12 -5.60 3.64
CA TYR A 52 14.99 -4.59 4.26
C TYR A 52 14.25 -3.79 5.33
N PHE A 53 12.97 -3.45 5.12
CA PHE A 53 12.17 -2.77 6.15
C PHE A 53 11.94 -3.62 7.40
N GLN A 54 11.97 -4.95 7.31
CA GLN A 54 11.95 -5.82 8.50
C GLN A 54 13.18 -5.63 9.41
N LYS A 55 14.29 -5.13 8.85
CA LYS A 55 15.54 -4.83 9.57
C LYS A 55 15.67 -3.32 9.90
N SER A 56 14.68 -2.53 9.52
CA SER A 56 14.63 -1.08 9.71
C SER A 56 13.74 -0.72 10.90
N THR A 57 14.02 0.44 11.51
CA THR A 57 13.13 1.05 12.52
C THR A 57 12.02 1.91 11.87
N ASP A 58 12.09 2.17 10.56
CA ASP A 58 11.10 2.96 9.80
C ASP A 58 9.81 2.15 9.56
N THR A 59 9.01 2.03 10.62
CA THR A 59 7.74 1.28 10.60
C THR A 59 6.73 1.93 9.66
N LEU A 60 6.75 3.25 9.51
CA LEU A 60 5.86 3.96 8.57
C LEU A 60 6.17 3.59 7.12
N ALA A 61 7.45 3.51 6.73
CA ALA A 61 7.84 3.06 5.40
C ALA A 61 7.48 1.59 5.17
N LYS A 62 7.62 0.73 6.19
CA LYS A 62 7.14 -0.67 6.13
C LYS A 62 5.64 -0.74 5.82
N VAL A 63 4.81 0.04 6.52
CA VAL A 63 3.36 0.12 6.29
C VAL A 63 3.04 0.55 4.85
N LYS A 64 3.73 1.59 4.35
CA LYS A 64 3.54 2.06 2.96
C LYS A 64 3.91 0.99 1.93
N CYS A 65 4.96 0.22 2.20
CA CYS A 65 5.38 -0.89 1.34
C CYS A 65 4.34 -2.03 1.33
N LEU A 66 3.79 -2.37 2.49
CA LEU A 66 2.71 -3.37 2.61
C LEU A 66 1.44 -2.93 1.85
N ASN A 67 1.02 -1.68 2.02
CA ASN A 67 -0.09 -1.12 1.24
C ASN A 67 0.19 -1.20 -0.28
N SER A 68 1.43 -0.94 -0.72
CA SER A 68 1.79 -1.01 -2.14
C SER A 68 1.77 -2.45 -2.70
N LEU A 69 2.15 -3.44 -1.88
CA LEU A 69 1.96 -4.86 -2.21
C LEU A 69 0.48 -5.19 -2.35
N GLY A 70 -0.35 -4.74 -1.39
CA GLY A 70 -1.80 -4.92 -1.43
C GLY A 70 -2.41 -4.39 -2.73
N VAL A 71 -2.03 -3.17 -3.14
CA VAL A 71 -2.48 -2.56 -4.40
C VAL A 71 -2.05 -3.41 -5.60
N THR A 72 -0.78 -3.84 -5.63
CA THR A 72 -0.26 -4.59 -6.78
C THR A 72 -0.91 -5.96 -6.92
N TYR A 73 -1.10 -6.68 -5.82
CA TYR A 73 -1.79 -7.97 -5.83
C TYR A 73 -3.27 -7.84 -6.24
N ARG A 74 -3.95 -6.78 -5.78
CA ARG A 74 -5.33 -6.50 -6.23
C ARG A 74 -5.41 -6.24 -7.73
N LYS A 75 -4.44 -5.54 -8.31
CA LYS A 75 -4.41 -5.23 -9.75
C LYS A 75 -4.27 -6.45 -10.66
N ILE A 76 -3.83 -7.59 -10.12
CA ILE A 76 -3.73 -8.87 -10.83
C ILE A 76 -4.71 -9.92 -10.30
N ASN A 77 -5.77 -9.50 -9.60
CA ASN A 77 -6.83 -10.37 -9.09
C ASN A 77 -6.31 -11.53 -8.21
N LEU A 78 -5.36 -11.21 -7.33
CA LEU A 78 -4.86 -12.13 -6.30
C LEU A 78 -5.30 -11.63 -4.92
N GLU A 79 -6.58 -11.80 -4.63
CA GLU A 79 -7.28 -11.18 -3.50
C GLU A 79 -6.76 -11.67 -2.16
N LYS A 80 -6.44 -12.96 -2.04
CA LYS A 80 -5.89 -13.55 -0.81
C LYS A 80 -4.60 -12.85 -0.38
N GLN A 81 -3.72 -12.58 -1.34
CA GLN A 81 -2.45 -11.88 -1.12
C GLN A 81 -2.70 -10.40 -0.86
N ALA A 82 -3.63 -9.77 -1.60
CA ALA A 82 -4.00 -8.37 -1.36
C ALA A 82 -4.51 -8.17 0.08
N PHE A 83 -5.45 -9.01 0.54
CA PHE A 83 -5.95 -8.99 1.92
C PHE A 83 -4.82 -9.17 2.93
N LYS A 84 -3.95 -10.18 2.74
CA LYS A 84 -2.81 -10.41 3.65
C LYS A 84 -2.01 -9.12 3.88
N TYR A 85 -1.64 -8.43 2.81
CA TYR A 85 -0.78 -7.25 2.91
C TYR A 85 -1.54 -6.01 3.42
N TYR A 86 -2.80 -5.81 3.03
CA TYR A 86 -3.57 -4.69 3.58
C TYR A 86 -3.90 -4.87 5.06
N PHE A 87 -4.25 -6.08 5.52
CA PHE A 87 -4.50 -6.31 6.95
C PHE A 87 -3.23 -6.18 7.79
N GLU A 88 -2.07 -6.62 7.28
CA GLU A 88 -0.78 -6.38 7.94
C GLU A 88 -0.46 -4.88 8.00
N ALA A 89 -0.70 -4.13 6.91
CA ALA A 89 -0.51 -2.69 6.87
C ALA A 89 -1.45 -1.97 7.86
N TYR A 90 -2.71 -2.37 7.92
CA TYR A 90 -3.71 -1.84 8.85
C TYR A 90 -3.26 -2.01 10.30
N GLY A 91 -2.89 -3.22 10.72
CA GLY A 91 -2.49 -3.50 12.10
C GLY A 91 -1.24 -2.72 12.52
N LEU A 92 -0.26 -2.58 11.62
CA LEU A 92 0.92 -1.76 11.90
C LEU A 92 0.61 -0.26 11.90
N ALA A 93 -0.24 0.22 10.98
CA ALA A 93 -0.66 1.62 10.94
C ALA A 93 -1.40 2.03 12.21
N ASP A 94 -2.28 1.17 12.72
CA ASP A 94 -3.00 1.36 13.97
C ASP A 94 -2.03 1.44 15.16
N LYS A 95 -1.07 0.51 15.23
CA LYS A 95 -0.05 0.49 16.29
C LYS A 95 0.79 1.77 16.34
N ILE A 96 1.16 2.34 15.19
CA ILE A 96 1.93 3.59 15.11
C ILE A 96 1.06 4.85 15.05
N LYS A 97 -0.27 4.72 15.19
CA LYS A 97 -1.24 5.81 15.10
C LYS A 97 -1.13 6.64 13.80
N SER A 98 -0.84 5.97 12.69
CA SER A 98 -0.83 6.60 11.35
C SER A 98 -2.22 6.52 10.72
N ASP A 99 -3.08 7.48 11.08
CA ASP A 99 -4.46 7.58 10.57
C ASP A 99 -4.51 7.54 9.03
N ARG A 100 -3.62 8.28 8.35
CA ARG A 100 -3.53 8.27 6.89
C ARG A 100 -3.22 6.87 6.33
N SER A 101 -2.25 6.16 6.90
CA SER A 101 -1.91 4.82 6.41
C SER A 101 -2.97 3.78 6.74
N LYS A 102 -3.68 3.96 7.87
CA LYS A 102 -4.81 3.13 8.30
C LYS A 102 -5.98 3.29 7.32
N SER A 103 -6.35 4.51 6.97
CA SER A 103 -7.38 4.80 5.96
C SER A 103 -7.04 4.18 4.59
N ILE A 104 -5.80 4.32 4.11
CA ILE A 104 -5.37 3.68 2.84
C ILE A 104 -5.53 2.16 2.90
N ALA A 105 -5.16 1.51 4.00
CA ALA A 105 -5.31 0.06 4.15
C ALA A 105 -6.79 -0.35 4.17
N LEU A 106 -7.64 0.38 4.90
CA LEU A 106 -9.09 0.14 4.96
C LEU A 106 -9.75 0.27 3.58
N ASN A 107 -9.44 1.34 2.84
CA ASN A 107 -9.88 1.50 1.45
C ASN A 107 -9.38 0.36 0.57
N GLY A 108 -8.14 -0.09 0.75
CA GLY A 108 -7.59 -1.25 0.08
C GLY A 108 -8.40 -2.53 0.35
N ILE A 109 -8.72 -2.80 1.62
CA ILE A 109 -9.54 -3.94 2.04
C ILE A 109 -10.94 -3.87 1.44
N GLY A 110 -11.59 -2.70 1.50
CA GLY A 110 -12.91 -2.48 0.91
C GLY A 110 -12.91 -2.76 -0.60
N ASN A 111 -11.90 -2.27 -1.31
CA ASN A 111 -11.70 -2.55 -2.73
C ASN A 111 -11.55 -4.05 -3.03
N VAL A 112 -10.84 -4.81 -2.19
CA VAL A 112 -10.71 -6.26 -2.39
C VAL A 112 -12.03 -6.98 -2.13
N PHE A 113 -12.82 -6.57 -1.12
CA PHE A 113 -14.17 -7.10 -0.92
C PHE A 113 -15.11 -6.78 -2.08
N SER A 114 -15.00 -5.57 -2.64
CA SER A 114 -15.77 -5.17 -3.82
C SER A 114 -15.43 -6.06 -5.03
N ASN A 115 -14.14 -6.35 -5.28
CA ASN A 115 -13.72 -7.23 -6.37
C ASN A 115 -14.30 -8.65 -6.30
N ILE A 116 -14.66 -9.13 -5.09
CA ILE A 116 -15.25 -10.46 -4.87
C ILE A 116 -16.76 -10.41 -4.60
N ASN A 117 -17.41 -9.28 -4.94
CA ASN A 117 -18.85 -9.04 -4.80
C ASN A 117 -19.37 -9.12 -3.36
N GLU A 118 -18.52 -8.88 -2.37
CA GLU A 118 -18.86 -8.82 -0.95
C GLU A 118 -19.18 -7.37 -0.54
N HIS A 119 -20.17 -6.78 -1.21
CA HIS A 119 -20.48 -5.34 -1.16
C HIS A 119 -20.75 -4.82 0.25
N GLN A 120 -21.45 -5.59 1.10
CA GLN A 120 -21.71 -5.20 2.49
C GLN A 120 -20.42 -5.07 3.31
N LYS A 121 -19.47 -6.00 3.12
CA LYS A 121 -18.16 -5.92 3.77
C LYS A 121 -17.36 -4.75 3.19
N ALA A 122 -17.38 -4.55 1.87
CA ALA A 122 -16.72 -3.42 1.23
C ALA A 122 -17.19 -2.08 1.82
N LEU A 123 -18.52 -1.89 1.90
CA LEU A 123 -19.16 -0.71 2.46
C LEU A 123 -18.74 -0.44 3.91
N TYR A 124 -18.64 -1.49 4.74
CA TYR A 124 -18.14 -1.36 6.11
C TYR A 124 -16.73 -0.75 6.14
N TYR A 125 -15.79 -1.31 5.36
CA TYR A 125 -14.41 -0.83 5.35
C TYR A 125 -14.26 0.56 4.73
N PHE A 126 -15.03 0.89 3.70
CA PHE A 126 -15.05 2.24 3.13
C PHE A 126 -15.57 3.28 4.11
N LYS A 127 -16.63 2.97 4.88
CA LYS A 127 -17.13 3.86 5.94
C LYS A 127 -16.12 4.06 7.06
N GLU A 128 -15.40 3.02 7.47
CA GLU A 128 -14.34 3.16 8.47
C GLU A 128 -13.18 4.03 7.98
N ALA A 129 -12.80 3.93 6.69
CA ALA A 129 -11.81 4.81 6.09
C ALA A 129 -12.31 6.26 6.03
N LEU A 130 -13.55 6.47 5.58
CA LEU A 130 -14.18 7.80 5.46
C LEU A 130 -14.19 8.54 6.80
N LYS A 131 -14.58 7.88 7.90
CA LYS A 131 -14.55 8.49 9.25
C LYS A 131 -13.17 9.04 9.62
N ILE A 132 -12.10 8.37 9.21
CA ILE A 132 -10.73 8.82 9.47
C ILE A 132 -10.42 10.07 8.64
N GLU A 133 -10.83 10.09 7.38
CA GLU A 133 -10.60 11.24 6.48
C GLU A 133 -11.41 12.46 6.91
N GLU A 134 -12.66 12.28 7.34
CA GLU A 134 -13.51 13.31 7.94
C GLU A 134 -12.89 13.90 9.20
N LYS A 135 -12.47 13.04 10.14
CA LYS A 135 -11.77 13.46 11.37
C LYS A 135 -10.53 14.31 11.08
N ASN A 136 -9.84 14.03 9.98
CA ASN A 136 -8.61 14.73 9.59
C ASN A 136 -8.84 15.91 8.63
N ASN A 137 -10.09 16.21 8.28
CA ASN A 137 -10.46 17.22 7.28
C ASN A 137 -9.72 17.04 5.94
N ASN A 138 -9.51 15.78 5.51
CA ASN A 138 -8.86 15.48 4.24
C ASN A 138 -9.90 15.37 3.12
N GLU A 139 -10.24 16.48 2.49
CA GLU A 139 -11.26 16.57 1.44
C GLU A 139 -11.08 15.58 0.29
N ARG A 140 -9.82 15.35 -0.14
CA ARG A 140 -9.53 14.34 -1.18
C ARG A 140 -9.85 12.93 -0.68
N GLY A 141 -9.50 12.62 0.56
CA GLY A 141 -9.81 11.33 1.18
C GLY A 141 -11.32 11.09 1.33
N ILE A 142 -12.05 12.15 1.68
CA ILE A 142 -13.51 12.14 1.78
C ILE A 142 -14.14 11.86 0.42
N GLU A 143 -13.74 12.59 -0.62
CA GLU A 143 -14.22 12.39 -2.00
C GLU A 143 -13.99 10.94 -2.46
N TYR A 144 -12.76 10.43 -2.32
CA TYR A 144 -12.45 9.04 -2.66
C TYR A 144 -13.29 8.03 -1.87
N GLY A 145 -13.51 8.27 -0.57
CA GLY A 145 -14.32 7.40 0.27
C GLY A 145 -15.79 7.37 -0.17
N LEU A 146 -16.36 8.53 -0.48
CA LEU A 146 -17.73 8.66 -0.98
C LEU A 146 -17.90 8.01 -2.35
N ALA A 147 -16.94 8.17 -3.26
CA ALA A 147 -16.95 7.52 -4.57
C ALA A 147 -16.96 5.98 -4.43
N ASN A 148 -16.07 5.42 -3.61
CA ASN A 148 -16.03 3.97 -3.35
C ASN A 148 -17.34 3.44 -2.73
N ILE A 149 -17.96 4.22 -1.84
CA ILE A 149 -19.27 3.88 -1.26
C ILE A 149 -20.35 3.89 -2.35
N GLY A 150 -20.38 4.90 -3.22
CA GLY A 150 -21.31 4.99 -4.34
C GLY A 150 -21.21 3.79 -5.28
N GLU A 151 -19.98 3.39 -5.64
CA GLU A 151 -19.72 2.21 -6.47
C GLU A 151 -20.18 0.91 -5.81
N SER A 152 -20.15 0.82 -4.47
CA SER A 152 -20.56 -0.40 -3.76
C SER A 152 -22.07 -0.69 -3.78
N PHE A 153 -22.89 0.27 -4.24
CA PHE A 153 -24.36 0.14 -4.35
C PHE A 153 -24.86 -0.23 -5.75
N ILE A 154 -23.95 -0.36 -6.73
CA ILE A 154 -24.25 -0.71 -8.13
C ILE A 154 -23.82 -2.15 -8.38
#